data_AF-A0A2L2WSI2-F1
#
_entry.id   AF-A0A2L2WSI2-F1
#
_cell.length_a   1.000
_cell.length_b   1.000
_cell.length_c   1.000
_cell.angle_alpha   90.00
_cell.angle_beta   90.00
_cell.angle_gamma   90.00
#
_symmetry.space_group_name_H-M   'P 1'
#
loop_
_entity.id
_entity.type
_entity.pdbx_description
1 polymer ?
#
loop_
_entity_poly.entity_id
_entity_poly.type
_entity_poly.pdbx_seq_one_letter_code
_entity_poly.pdbx_strand_id
1 'polypeptide(L)'
;MPDHYEMYGTETSISTNGDRIISPNNCLWLTNLDIQKRHDRLKLTKVYSGNEDLYPKFDNFNGINVNRTQDIPMDYEGAIGVPITFLHKYNPSQFEIIQFRKGDDGKDLSIKDKCPYFRILIKNKQPSKAPVISSSLFALPNVEVGNVISD
;
A
#
# COMPACT_ATOMS: atom_id res chain seq x y z
N MET A 1 -31.75 1.70 21.66
CA MET A 1 -31.84 3.12 21.23
C MET A 1 -33.00 3.77 21.96
N PRO A 2 -32.84 4.98 22.51
CA PRO A 2 -33.91 5.69 23.22
C PRO A 2 -35.17 5.89 22.36
N ASP A 3 -36.34 5.93 22.97
CA ASP A 3 -37.64 5.97 22.27
C ASP A 3 -37.85 7.21 21.39
N HIS A 4 -37.24 8.33 21.75
CA HIS A 4 -37.36 9.60 21.03
C HIS A 4 -36.53 9.68 19.73
N TYR A 5 -35.64 8.70 19.47
CA TYR A 5 -34.91 8.63 18.20
C TYR A 5 -35.73 7.86 17.15
N GLU A 6 -35.82 8.36 15.94
CA GLU A 6 -36.38 7.59 14.83
C GLU A 6 -35.45 6.42 14.46
N MET A 7 -36.03 5.27 14.09
CA MET A 7 -35.25 4.18 13.53
C MET A 7 -34.81 4.57 12.13
N TYR A 8 -33.50 4.60 11.89
CA TYR A 8 -32.92 4.96 10.61
C TYR A 8 -32.00 3.83 10.09
N GLY A 9 -31.87 3.75 8.77
CA GLY A 9 -31.09 2.72 8.10
C GLY A 9 -31.90 1.48 7.71
N THR A 10 -31.21 0.53 7.07
CA THR A 10 -31.81 -0.69 6.52
C THR A 10 -31.87 -1.85 7.53
N GLU A 11 -31.03 -1.81 8.56
CA GLU A 11 -30.89 -2.87 9.56
C GLU A 11 -31.37 -2.36 10.93
N THR A 12 -32.70 -2.37 11.10
CA THR A 12 -33.35 -1.99 12.37
C THR A 12 -34.24 -3.12 12.85
N SER A 13 -34.21 -3.40 14.16
CA SER A 13 -35.03 -4.45 14.77
C SER A 13 -35.41 -4.10 16.20
N ILE A 14 -36.52 -4.70 16.66
CA ILE A 14 -36.98 -4.61 18.04
C ILE A 14 -36.83 -6.00 18.65
N SER A 15 -36.07 -6.09 19.75
CA SER A 15 -35.90 -7.33 20.51
C SER A 15 -37.19 -7.71 21.24
N THR A 16 -37.34 -8.98 21.64
CA THR A 16 -38.48 -9.46 22.44
C THR A 16 -38.65 -8.71 23.76
N ASN A 17 -37.57 -8.12 24.28
CA ASN A 17 -37.57 -7.31 25.51
C ASN A 17 -37.94 -5.83 25.28
N GLY A 18 -38.26 -5.43 24.03
CA GLY A 18 -38.58 -4.05 23.67
C GLY A 18 -37.36 -3.20 23.29
N ASP A 19 -36.14 -3.76 23.34
CA ASP A 19 -34.92 -3.04 22.98
C ASP A 19 -34.89 -2.70 21.48
N ARG A 20 -34.73 -1.40 21.18
CA ARG A 20 -34.60 -0.90 19.79
C ARG A 20 -33.13 -0.97 19.35
N ILE A 21 -32.84 -1.75 18.30
CA ILE A 21 -31.49 -1.99 17.77
C ILE A 21 -31.38 -1.32 16.40
N ILE A 22 -30.29 -0.55 16.20
CA ILE A 22 -29.93 0.06 14.92
C ILE A 22 -28.48 -0.35 14.62
N SER A 23 -28.25 -0.94 13.45
CA SER A 23 -26.91 -1.31 12.97
C SER A 23 -26.34 -0.20 12.06
N PRO A 24 -25.30 0.53 12.50
CA PRO A 24 -24.67 1.55 11.66
C PRO A 24 -23.75 0.92 10.61
N ASN A 25 -24.01 1.19 9.33
CA ASN A 25 -23.31 0.58 8.19
C ASN A 25 -21.80 0.95 8.04
N ASN A 26 -21.26 1.90 8.81
CA ASN A 26 -19.89 2.41 8.65
C ASN A 26 -19.15 2.63 9.99
N CYS A 27 -19.18 1.65 10.90
CA CYS A 27 -18.39 1.71 12.12
C CYS A 27 -17.08 0.92 11.99
N LEU A 28 -15.95 1.60 12.26
CA LEU A 28 -14.63 0.99 12.37
C LEU A 28 -14.14 1.13 13.81
N TRP A 29 -13.89 0.01 14.48
CA TRP A 29 -13.28 0.03 15.81
C TRP A 29 -11.76 -0.05 15.70
N LEU A 30 -11.07 0.97 16.20
CA LEU A 30 -9.62 1.05 16.26
C LEU A 30 -9.19 0.91 17.73
N THR A 31 -8.33 -0.06 18.01
CA THR A 31 -7.76 -0.30 19.34
C THR A 31 -6.25 -0.36 19.25
N ASN A 32 -5.55 -0.04 20.33
CA ASN A 32 -4.11 -0.23 20.44
C ASN A 32 -3.73 -1.69 20.76
N LEU A 33 -4.70 -2.59 20.99
CA LEU A 33 -4.46 -3.99 21.31
C LEU A 33 -3.47 -4.64 20.34
N ASP A 34 -2.43 -5.26 20.90
CA ASP A 34 -1.43 -5.94 20.10
C ASP A 34 -1.94 -7.29 19.59
N ILE A 35 -1.75 -7.55 18.30
CA ILE A 35 -2.21 -8.77 17.64
C ILE A 35 -1.13 -9.28 16.68
N GLN A 36 -1.00 -10.60 16.54
CA GLN A 36 0.02 -11.21 15.68
C GLN A 36 0.01 -10.67 14.25
N LYS A 37 -1.18 -10.40 13.70
CA LYS A 37 -1.36 -9.83 12.36
C LYS A 37 -0.63 -8.50 12.12
N ARG A 38 -0.38 -7.69 13.17
CA ARG A 38 0.40 -6.43 13.05
C ARG A 38 1.89 -6.67 12.88
N HIS A 39 2.36 -7.85 13.25
CA HIS A 39 3.76 -8.26 13.13
C HIS A 39 4.03 -9.01 11.81
N ASP A 40 2.98 -9.35 11.06
CA ASP A 40 3.10 -9.96 9.74
C ASP A 40 3.74 -8.98 8.75
N ARG A 41 4.81 -9.42 8.09
CA ARG A 41 5.51 -8.61 7.09
C ARG A 41 4.78 -8.66 5.75
N LEU A 42 4.58 -7.52 5.13
CA LEU A 42 4.06 -7.42 3.77
C LEU A 42 5.16 -7.83 2.77
N LYS A 43 4.89 -8.87 1.97
CA LYS A 43 5.79 -9.28 0.89
C LYS A 43 5.72 -8.27 -0.26
N LEU A 44 6.82 -7.52 -0.46
CA LEU A 44 6.99 -6.59 -1.57
C LEU A 44 7.66 -7.29 -2.75
N THR A 45 7.11 -7.14 -3.95
CA THR A 45 7.62 -7.81 -5.17
C THR A 45 7.95 -6.84 -6.29
N LYS A 46 7.53 -5.57 -6.17
CA LYS A 46 7.73 -4.56 -7.20
C LYS A 46 9.01 -3.77 -6.96
N VAL A 47 9.56 -3.24 -8.04
CA VAL A 47 10.79 -2.45 -8.07
C VAL A 47 10.48 -1.10 -8.72
N TYR A 48 10.93 -0.02 -8.08
CA TYR A 48 10.83 1.35 -8.57
C TYR A 48 11.91 1.66 -9.60
N SER A 49 13.16 1.27 -9.32
CA SER A 49 14.31 1.50 -10.21
C SER A 49 14.06 0.87 -11.59
N GLY A 50 14.03 1.69 -12.64
CA GLY A 50 13.75 1.27 -14.02
C GLY A 50 12.26 1.15 -14.37
N ASN A 51 11.34 1.40 -13.44
CA ASN A 51 9.89 1.42 -13.67
C ASN A 51 9.23 2.73 -13.19
N GLU A 52 9.98 3.84 -13.19
CA GLU A 52 9.54 5.11 -12.59
C GLU A 52 8.23 5.63 -13.19
N ASP A 53 7.98 5.36 -14.47
CA ASP A 53 6.75 5.77 -15.18
C ASP A 53 5.46 5.20 -14.55
N LEU A 54 5.54 4.07 -13.85
CA LEU A 54 4.40 3.45 -13.17
C LEU A 54 4.03 4.13 -11.85
N TYR A 55 4.93 4.99 -11.34
CA TYR A 55 4.83 5.60 -10.01
C TYR A 55 4.76 7.12 -10.13
N PRO A 56 3.58 7.69 -10.45
CA PRO A 56 3.44 9.14 -10.57
C PRO A 56 3.79 9.82 -9.24
N LYS A 57 4.55 10.91 -9.32
CA LYS A 57 4.92 11.73 -8.16
C LYS A 57 3.79 12.71 -7.82
N PHE A 58 3.71 13.12 -6.55
CA PHE A 58 2.82 14.21 -6.14
C PHE A 58 3.42 15.57 -6.51
N ASP A 59 2.56 16.54 -6.79
CA ASP A 59 2.99 17.89 -7.15
C ASP A 59 3.36 18.72 -5.90
N ASN A 60 2.65 18.48 -4.80
CA ASN A 60 2.74 19.24 -3.55
C ASN A 60 3.40 18.47 -2.39
N PHE A 61 4.06 17.35 -2.68
CA PHE A 61 4.77 16.55 -1.68
C PHE A 61 5.85 15.69 -2.35
N ASN A 62 7.00 15.53 -1.70
CA ASN A 62 8.07 14.69 -2.22
C ASN A 62 7.78 13.19 -1.96
N GLY A 63 6.92 12.60 -2.79
CA GLY A 63 6.60 11.18 -2.74
C GLY A 63 5.92 10.66 -4.00
N ILE A 64 5.80 9.34 -4.09
CA ILE A 64 5.14 8.65 -5.19
C ILE A 64 3.74 8.19 -4.79
N ASN A 65 2.81 8.15 -5.74
CA ASN A 65 1.49 7.59 -5.54
C ASN A 65 1.43 6.13 -6.00
N VAL A 66 0.94 5.27 -5.11
CA VAL A 66 0.70 3.85 -5.35
C VAL A 66 -0.78 3.55 -5.12
N ASN A 67 -1.46 3.06 -6.15
CA ASN A 67 -2.91 2.84 -6.09
C ASN A 67 -3.31 1.54 -5.37
N ARG A 68 -2.41 0.56 -5.27
CA ARG A 68 -2.67 -0.74 -4.63
C ARG A 68 -1.53 -1.14 -3.72
N THR A 69 -1.83 -1.64 -2.53
CA THR A 69 -0.82 -2.07 -1.54
C THR A 69 0.17 -3.12 -2.08
N GLN A 70 -0.25 -3.97 -3.02
CA GLN A 70 0.63 -4.97 -3.63
C GLN A 70 1.66 -4.38 -4.59
N ASP A 71 1.42 -3.16 -5.08
CA ASP A 71 2.28 -2.46 -6.04
C ASP A 71 3.31 -1.58 -5.33
N ILE A 72 3.41 -1.65 -3.98
CA ILE A 72 4.41 -0.90 -3.23
C ILE A 72 5.81 -1.40 -3.63
N PRO A 73 6.71 -0.51 -4.10
CA PRO A 73 8.07 -0.88 -4.48
C PRO A 73 8.92 -1.22 -3.25
N MET A 74 9.76 -2.24 -3.38
CA MET A 74 10.62 -2.75 -2.30
C MET A 74 11.89 -1.92 -2.09
N ASP A 75 12.34 -1.22 -3.13
CA ASP A 75 13.61 -0.49 -3.24
C ASP A 75 13.44 1.04 -3.12
N TYR A 76 12.22 1.55 -2.93
CA TYR A 76 11.97 2.98 -2.81
C TYR A 76 12.09 3.44 -1.35
N GLU A 77 12.98 4.41 -1.11
CA GLU A 77 13.27 4.93 0.23
C GLU A 77 12.47 6.19 0.60
N GLY A 78 11.84 6.82 -0.40
CA GLY A 78 11.05 8.03 -0.23
C GLY A 78 9.67 7.75 0.37
N ALA A 79 8.84 8.79 0.42
CA ALA A 79 7.48 8.68 0.90
C ALA A 79 6.53 8.16 -0.18
N ILE A 80 5.62 7.27 0.21
CA ILE A 80 4.71 6.56 -0.68
C ILE A 80 3.29 6.85 -0.25
N GLY A 81 2.48 7.42 -1.13
CA GLY A 81 1.04 7.58 -0.95
C GLY A 81 0.30 6.28 -1.27
N VAL A 82 -0.33 5.69 -0.26
CA VAL A 82 -1.10 4.44 -0.37
C VAL A 82 -2.58 4.67 -0.01
N PRO A 83 -3.50 3.79 -0.44
CA PRO A 83 -4.91 3.89 -0.04
C PRO A 83 -5.10 3.62 1.46
N ILE A 84 -6.18 4.15 2.05
CA ILE A 84 -6.58 3.92 3.45
C ILE A 84 -6.66 2.43 3.83
N THR A 85 -7.02 1.57 2.88
CA THR A 85 -7.12 0.11 3.05
C THR A 85 -5.77 -0.55 3.38
N PHE A 86 -4.65 0.15 3.16
CA PHE A 86 -3.32 -0.28 3.59
C PHE A 86 -3.25 -0.58 5.10
N LEU A 87 -4.06 0.10 5.93
CA LEU A 87 -4.08 -0.11 7.38
C LEU A 87 -4.40 -1.55 7.79
N HIS A 88 -5.10 -2.33 6.95
CA HIS A 88 -5.34 -3.75 7.21
C HIS A 88 -4.08 -4.63 7.17
N LYS A 89 -3.02 -4.14 6.52
CA LYS A 89 -1.72 -4.81 6.32
C LYS A 89 -0.57 -4.01 6.94
N TYR A 90 -0.89 -3.02 7.76
CA TYR A 90 0.11 -2.15 8.37
C TYR A 90 0.91 -2.92 9.42
N ASN A 91 2.23 -2.87 9.28
CA ASN A 91 3.19 -3.39 10.23
C ASN A 91 4.16 -2.27 10.65
N PRO A 92 4.16 -1.84 11.93
CA PRO A 92 4.96 -0.72 12.40
C PRO A 92 6.48 -0.98 12.37
N SER A 93 6.91 -2.24 12.31
CA SER A 93 8.31 -2.63 12.16
C SER A 93 8.79 -2.51 10.72
N GLN A 94 7.89 -2.61 9.74
CA GLN A 94 8.21 -2.50 8.32
C GLN A 94 7.97 -1.09 7.77
N PHE A 95 6.87 -0.44 8.18
CA PHE A 95 6.47 0.86 7.66
C PHE A 95 6.29 1.90 8.75
N GLU A 96 6.61 3.14 8.40
CA GLU A 96 6.30 4.34 9.16
C GLU A 96 5.15 5.08 8.50
N ILE A 97 4.17 5.53 9.27
CA ILE A 97 3.11 6.43 8.77
C ILE A 97 3.60 7.85 9.01
N ILE A 98 3.75 8.62 7.94
CA ILE A 98 4.30 9.99 7.99
C ILE A 98 3.16 10.99 8.19
N GLN A 99 2.17 10.95 7.30
CA GLN A 99 1.12 11.97 7.24
C GLN A 99 -0.13 11.44 6.53
N PHE A 100 -1.26 12.09 6.77
CA PHE A 100 -2.53 11.76 6.14
C PHE A 100 -2.97 12.89 5.23
N ARG A 101 -3.40 12.53 4.02
CA ARG A 101 -4.16 13.37 3.06
C ARG A 101 -3.46 14.61 2.51
N LYS A 102 -2.69 15.33 3.32
CA LYS A 102 -2.16 16.65 3.02
C LYS A 102 -0.69 16.59 2.60
N GLY A 103 -0.32 17.44 1.64
CA GLY A 103 1.07 17.70 1.28
C GLY A 103 1.75 18.73 2.20
N ASP A 104 2.93 19.19 1.78
CA ASP A 104 3.75 20.14 2.55
C ASP A 104 3.11 21.54 2.61
N ASP A 105 2.23 21.85 1.65
CA ASP A 105 1.47 23.10 1.56
C ASP A 105 0.20 23.12 2.43
N GLY A 106 -0.09 22.03 3.15
CA GLY A 106 -1.27 21.87 3.98
C GLY A 106 -2.58 21.67 3.21
N LYS A 107 -2.51 21.58 1.87
CA LYS A 107 -3.62 21.23 0.97
C LYS A 107 -3.64 19.73 0.71
N ASP A 108 -4.75 19.24 0.15
CA ASP A 108 -4.86 17.84 -0.26
C ASP A 108 -3.79 17.49 -1.30
N LEU A 109 -3.27 16.26 -1.24
CA LEU A 109 -2.30 15.78 -2.22
C LEU A 109 -2.84 15.91 -3.64
N SER A 110 -2.00 16.30 -4.60
CA SER A 110 -2.36 16.39 -6.01
C SER A 110 -1.37 15.65 -6.90
N ILE A 111 -1.89 15.10 -7.99
CA ILE A 111 -1.11 14.45 -9.05
C ILE A 111 -1.59 15.04 -10.37
N LYS A 112 -0.74 15.79 -11.07
CA LYS A 112 -1.10 16.45 -12.34
C LYS A 112 -2.41 17.25 -12.21
N ASP A 113 -2.48 18.10 -11.19
CA ASP A 113 -3.63 18.97 -10.87
C ASP A 113 -4.93 18.24 -10.45
N LYS A 114 -4.88 16.91 -10.27
CA LYS A 114 -6.02 16.12 -9.76
C LYS A 114 -5.77 15.68 -8.33
N CYS A 115 -6.75 15.90 -7.47
CA CYS A 115 -6.74 15.34 -6.11
C CYS A 115 -7.11 13.85 -6.19
N PRO A 116 -6.19 12.91 -5.90
CA PRO A 116 -6.53 11.51 -5.81
C PRO A 116 -7.43 11.28 -4.60
N TYR A 117 -8.13 10.14 -4.59
CA TYR A 117 -8.83 9.68 -3.39
C TYR A 117 -7.85 9.57 -2.21
N PHE A 118 -8.36 9.75 -0.97
CA PHE A 118 -7.58 9.79 0.26
C PHE A 118 -6.35 8.87 0.27
N ARG A 119 -5.18 9.46 0.50
CA ARG A 119 -3.89 8.78 0.62
C ARG A 119 -3.31 8.92 2.01
N ILE A 120 -2.72 7.83 2.49
CA ILE A 120 -1.81 7.82 3.64
C ILE A 120 -0.40 7.85 3.08
N LEU A 121 0.43 8.75 3.60
CA LEU A 121 1.85 8.79 3.28
C LEU A 121 2.61 7.86 4.22
N ILE A 122 3.30 6.90 3.65
CA ILE A 122 4.09 5.90 4.39
C ILE A 122 5.54 5.91 3.93
N LYS A 123 6.45 5.45 4.77
CA LYS A 123 7.85 5.21 4.43
C LYS A 123 8.23 3.78 4.79
N ASN A 124 8.97 3.11 3.90
CA ASN A 124 9.53 1.80 4.19
C ASN A 124 10.76 1.98 5.09
N LYS A 125 10.75 1.35 6.28
CA LYS A 125 11.88 1.39 7.23
C LYS A 125 13.03 0.47 6.82
N GLN A 126 12.74 -0.53 6.00
CA GLN A 126 13.68 -1.56 5.58
C GLN A 126 13.59 -1.75 4.05
N PRO A 127 14.02 -0.76 3.24
CA PRO A 127 14.08 -0.90 1.80
C PRO A 127 15.08 -1.99 1.44
N SER A 128 14.66 -2.91 0.58
CA SER A 128 15.50 -3.98 0.06
C SER A 128 15.97 -3.59 -1.34
N LYS A 129 17.27 -3.63 -1.58
CA LYS A 129 17.82 -3.41 -2.91
C LYS A 129 17.27 -4.46 -3.88
N ALA A 130 16.90 -4.03 -5.08
CA ALA A 130 16.53 -4.95 -6.14
C ALA A 130 17.69 -5.96 -6.35
N PRO A 131 17.40 -7.24 -6.60
CA PRO A 131 18.44 -8.18 -6.96
C PRO A 131 19.13 -7.67 -8.23
N VAL A 132 20.40 -7.29 -8.09
CA VAL A 132 21.25 -6.99 -9.25
C VAL A 132 21.40 -8.30 -10.00
N ILE A 133 20.63 -8.49 -11.07
CA ILE A 133 20.88 -9.59 -12.00
C ILE A 133 22.22 -9.26 -12.64
N SER A 134 23.29 -9.88 -12.14
CA SER A 134 24.60 -9.82 -12.79
C SER A 134 24.43 -10.30 -14.23
N SER A 135 24.68 -9.40 -15.18
CA SER A 135 24.59 -9.65 -16.62
C SER A 135 25.51 -10.78 -17.11
N SER A 136 26.37 -11.33 -16.24
CA SER A 136 27.26 -12.46 -16.51
C SER A 136 26.56 -13.83 -16.66
N LEU A 137 25.27 -13.96 -16.33
CA LEU A 137 24.54 -15.24 -16.42
C LEU A 137 23.94 -15.55 -17.81
N PHE A 138 24.09 -14.65 -18.80
CA PHE A 138 23.60 -14.85 -20.17
C PHE A 138 24.71 -15.09 -21.22
N ALA A 139 25.98 -15.20 -20.81
CA ALA A 139 27.04 -15.61 -21.72
C ALA A 139 26.96 -17.13 -21.94
N LEU A 140 26.20 -17.57 -22.94
CA LEU A 140 26.31 -18.93 -23.46
C LEU A 140 27.71 -19.11 -24.07
N PRO A 141 28.46 -20.17 -23.73
CA PRO A 141 29.73 -20.43 -24.38
C PRO A 141 29.48 -20.80 -25.84
N ASN A 142 30.14 -20.08 -26.76
CA ASN A 142 30.18 -20.45 -28.17
C ASN A 142 30.75 -21.87 -28.29
N VAL A 143 29.93 -22.81 -28.76
CA VAL A 143 30.39 -24.16 -29.11
C VAL A 143 31.05 -24.07 -30.48
N GLU A 144 32.38 -24.13 -30.52
CA GLU A 144 33.12 -24.33 -31.75
C GLU A 144 32.83 -25.73 -32.31
N VAL A 145 32.17 -25.78 -33.47
CA VAL A 145 31.99 -27.01 -34.24
C VAL A 145 33.31 -27.32 -34.93
N GLY A 146 34.11 -28.20 -34.32
CA GLY A 146 35.31 -28.75 -34.93
C GLY A 146 34.95 -29.67 -36.10
N ASN A 147 35.46 -29.33 -37.29
CA ASN A 147 35.49 -30.21 -38.46
C ASN A 147 36.24 -31.50 -38.12
N VAL A 148 35.57 -32.64 -38.25
CA VAL A 148 36.23 -33.95 -38.37
C VAL A 148 36.36 -34.28 -39.86
N ILE A 149 37.62 -34.30 -40.28
CA ILE A 149 38.07 -34.70 -41.62
C ILE A 149 37.91 -36.21 -41.75
N SER A 150 37.43 -36.62 -42.92
CA SER A 150 37.35 -37.97 -43.46
C SER A 150 38.70 -38.71 -43.45
N ASP A 151 38.68 -39.99 -43.08
CA ASP A 151 39.48 -41.08 -43.68
C ASP A 151 38.78 -42.43 -43.43
#